data_AF-A0A3S1HQ28-F1
#
_entry.id   AF-A0A3S1HQ28-F1
#
_cell.length_a   1.000
_cell.length_b   1.000
_cell.length_c   1.000
_cell.angle_alpha   90.00
_cell.angle_beta   90.00
_cell.angle_gamma   90.00
#
_symmetry.space_group_name_H-M   'P 1'
#
loop_
_entity.id
_entity.type
_entity.pdbx_description
1 polymer ?
#
loop_
_entity_poly.entity_id
_entity_poly.type
_entity_poly.pdbx_seq_one_letter_code
_entity_poly.pdbx_strand_id
1 'polypeptide(L)'
;VTDGGHFILDASFGRIPDTRALSNALHAIPGVVEHGLFIGLASAAIIAGGDGIQTVHAARNQGVLPIMTLHNRVRSLSVLLAASAVFAFSSPAFSQDVTDSHLKAARAAVAAIHATDPFDNILPQAAAALESQLIQKNPDMQELIGKTISEKALALASRRADLEKEAALAYAKVFSEKELTDIATFYNSDSGKKLLDSGPTVTRELVKAADIWQNGLGRDLAQQVGETLAAAAKAKAPAAPAAPADGTAPADGAAPADGAAPADNN
;
A
#
# COMPACT_ATOMS: atom_id res chain seq x y z
N VAL A 1 -2.63 24.50 -6.39
CA VAL A 1 -1.85 24.00 -5.25
C VAL A 1 -2.76 23.07 -4.47
N THR A 2 -2.27 21.89 -4.04
CA THR A 2 -3.05 20.92 -3.26
C THR A 2 -3.33 21.44 -1.85
N ASP A 3 -4.23 20.77 -1.13
CA ASP A 3 -4.42 20.94 0.31
C ASP A 3 -3.13 20.76 1.12
N GLY A 4 -2.24 19.85 0.68
CA GLY A 4 -0.88 19.67 1.22
C GLY A 4 0.15 20.72 0.78
N GLY A 5 -0.25 21.75 0.02
CA GLY A 5 0.66 22.82 -0.42
C GLY A 5 1.58 22.45 -1.60
N HIS A 6 1.33 21.33 -2.28
CA HIS A 6 2.15 20.86 -3.41
C HIS A 6 1.60 21.36 -4.77
N PHE A 7 2.47 21.44 -5.77
CA PHE A 7 2.07 21.72 -7.15
C PHE A 7 1.62 20.43 -7.85
N ILE A 8 0.63 20.55 -8.74
CA ILE A 8 0.17 19.44 -9.59
C ILE A 8 0.74 19.66 -10.98
N LEU A 9 1.32 18.61 -11.55
CA LEU A 9 1.82 18.60 -12.92
C LEU A 9 1.03 17.58 -13.74
N ASP A 10 0.36 18.04 -14.79
CA ASP A 10 -0.29 17.17 -15.77
C ASP A 10 0.70 16.75 -16.85
N ALA A 11 1.04 15.46 -16.88
CA ALA A 11 1.95 14.88 -17.86
C ALA A 11 1.21 13.87 -18.74
N SER A 12 1.22 14.11 -20.05
CA SER A 12 0.60 13.20 -21.03
C SER A 12 1.65 12.24 -21.59
N PHE A 13 1.48 10.95 -21.30
CA PHE A 13 2.33 9.87 -21.80
C PHE A 13 1.69 9.07 -22.95
N GLY A 14 0.48 9.46 -23.38
CA GLY A 14 -0.32 8.67 -24.32
C GLY A 14 -0.70 7.30 -23.72
N ARG A 15 -0.50 6.22 -24.49
CA ARG A 15 -0.75 4.86 -24.01
C ARG A 15 0.40 4.42 -23.10
N ILE A 16 0.07 4.01 -21.88
CA ILE A 16 1.03 3.49 -20.90
C ILE A 16 0.98 1.96 -20.92
N PRO A 17 1.97 1.27 -21.52
CA PRO A 17 1.96 -0.19 -21.64
C PRO A 17 2.33 -0.91 -20.34
N ASP A 18 3.19 -0.29 -19.52
CA ASP A 18 3.60 -0.82 -18.22
C ASP A 18 3.44 0.28 -17.16
N THR A 19 2.32 0.21 -16.44
CA THR A 19 1.98 1.19 -15.41
C THR A 19 2.87 1.07 -14.18
N ARG A 20 3.36 -0.13 -13.85
CA ARG A 20 4.19 -0.36 -12.65
C ARG A 20 5.60 0.16 -12.84
N ALA A 21 6.19 -0.06 -14.02
CA ALA A 21 7.48 0.52 -14.36
C ALA A 21 7.44 2.05 -14.34
N LEU A 22 6.38 2.64 -14.91
CA LEU A 22 6.20 4.11 -14.90
C LEU A 22 6.02 4.65 -13.48
N SER A 23 5.22 3.98 -12.64
CA SER A 23 5.03 4.33 -11.24
C SER A 23 6.37 4.40 -10.49
N ASN A 24 7.17 3.33 -10.55
CA ASN A 24 8.49 3.27 -9.92
C ASN A 24 9.42 4.38 -10.44
N ALA A 25 9.38 4.67 -11.74
CA ALA A 25 10.21 5.71 -12.34
C ALA A 25 9.82 7.11 -11.86
N LEU A 26 8.52 7.39 -11.68
CA LEU A 26 8.03 8.68 -11.18
C LEU A 26 8.39 8.90 -9.71
N HIS A 27 8.24 7.89 -8.85
CA HIS A 27 8.66 7.99 -7.43
C HIS A 27 10.17 8.17 -7.25
N ALA A 28 10.99 7.74 -8.22
CA ALA A 28 12.43 7.92 -8.17
C ALA A 28 12.89 9.37 -8.48
N ILE A 29 12.00 10.25 -8.94
CA ILE A 29 12.33 11.64 -9.29
C ILE A 29 12.31 12.51 -8.02
N PRO A 30 13.44 13.15 -7.63
CA PRO A 30 13.45 14.06 -6.48
C PRO A 30 12.44 15.20 -6.63
N GLY A 31 11.65 15.44 -5.59
CA GLY A 31 10.59 16.45 -5.58
C GLY A 31 9.23 15.96 -6.07
N VAL A 32 9.13 14.74 -6.63
CA VAL A 32 7.83 14.09 -6.82
C VAL A 32 7.36 13.55 -5.48
N VAL A 33 6.25 14.10 -5.00
CA VAL A 33 5.64 13.67 -3.73
C VAL A 33 4.81 12.40 -3.95
N GLU A 34 3.97 12.40 -4.98
CA GLU A 34 3.12 11.27 -5.36
C GLU A 34 2.75 11.35 -6.86
N HIS A 35 2.16 10.26 -7.37
CA HIS A 35 1.61 10.23 -8.73
C HIS A 35 0.16 9.70 -8.77
N GLY A 36 -0.58 10.05 -9.83
CA GLY A 36 -1.99 9.68 -10.00
C GLY A 36 -2.27 8.22 -10.44
N LEU A 37 -1.28 7.33 -10.49
CA LEU A 37 -1.48 5.93 -10.89
C LEU A 37 -1.93 5.05 -9.72
N PHE A 38 -3.19 4.60 -9.72
CA PHE A 38 -3.76 3.71 -8.72
C PHE A 38 -3.65 2.23 -9.13
N ILE A 39 -2.46 1.64 -8.95
CA ILE A 39 -2.14 0.30 -9.45
C ILE A 39 -2.48 -0.78 -8.43
N GLY A 40 -3.32 -1.75 -8.82
CA GLY A 40 -3.63 -2.92 -7.98
C GLY A 40 -4.59 -2.65 -6.81
N LEU A 41 -5.17 -1.45 -6.74
CA LEU A 41 -6.09 -1.04 -5.68
C LEU A 41 -7.55 -1.32 -6.01
N ALA A 42 -7.96 -1.06 -7.26
CA ALA A 42 -9.33 -1.25 -7.71
C ALA A 42 -9.61 -2.72 -8.08
N SER A 43 -10.64 -3.31 -7.47
CA SER A 43 -11.15 -4.64 -7.80
C SER A 43 -12.29 -4.61 -8.84
N ALA A 44 -12.93 -3.46 -9.00
CA ALA A 44 -13.99 -3.20 -9.97
C ALA A 44 -14.04 -1.72 -10.37
N ALA A 45 -14.62 -1.43 -11.53
CA ALA A 45 -14.95 -0.10 -12.01
C ALA A 45 -16.42 -0.08 -12.49
N ILE A 46 -17.19 0.92 -12.07
CA ILE A 46 -18.57 1.14 -12.52
C ILE A 46 -18.54 2.24 -13.58
N ILE A 47 -18.91 1.90 -14.80
CA ILE A 47 -18.82 2.76 -16.00
C ILE A 47 -20.25 3.08 -16.45
N ALA A 48 -20.63 4.36 -16.42
CA ALA A 48 -21.88 4.83 -16.98
C ALA A 48 -21.67 5.27 -18.44
N GLY A 49 -22.45 4.71 -19.37
CA GLY A 49 -22.45 5.05 -20.79
C GLY A 49 -23.87 5.28 -21.32
N GLY A 50 -23.99 5.59 -22.61
CA GLY A 50 -25.28 5.82 -23.26
C GLY A 50 -26.23 4.62 -23.20
N ASP A 51 -25.69 3.41 -23.07
CA ASP A 51 -26.43 2.15 -22.99
C ASP A 51 -26.74 1.71 -21.55
N GLY A 52 -26.41 2.54 -20.55
CA GLY A 52 -26.63 2.26 -19.13
C GLY A 52 -25.33 2.10 -18.33
N ILE A 53 -25.42 1.42 -17.18
CA ILE A 53 -24.32 1.26 -16.23
C ILE A 53 -23.74 -0.15 -16.35
N GLN A 54 -22.42 -0.24 -16.55
CA GLN A 54 -21.66 -1.48 -16.61
C GLN A 54 -20.66 -1.56 -15.44
N THR A 55 -20.60 -2.70 -14.77
CA THR A 55 -19.50 -3.00 -13.84
C THR A 55 -18.46 -3.87 -14.52
N VAL A 56 -17.22 -3.40 -14.56
CA VAL A 56 -16.05 -4.13 -15.06
C VAL A 56 -15.21 -4.58 -13.87
N HIS A 57 -14.92 -5.87 -13.77
CA HIS A 57 -14.07 -6.41 -12.71
C HIS A 57 -12.62 -6.54 -13.18
N ALA A 58 -11.67 -6.35 -12.26
CA ALA A 58 -10.26 -6.59 -12.54
C ALA A 58 -10.02 -8.08 -12.86
N ALA A 59 -9.21 -8.37 -13.89
CA ALA A 59 -8.86 -9.73 -14.24
C ALA A 59 -8.07 -10.38 -13.09
N ARG A 60 -8.68 -11.37 -12.43
CA ARG A 60 -8.01 -12.19 -11.42
C ARG A 60 -7.00 -13.09 -12.12
N ASN A 61 -5.72 -12.78 -12.01
CA ASN A 61 -4.66 -13.72 -12.36
C ASN A 61 -4.64 -14.80 -11.27
N GLN A 62 -5.49 -15.82 -11.42
CA GLN A 62 -5.38 -17.04 -10.64
C GLN A 62 -4.01 -17.64 -10.96
N GLY A 63 -3.14 -17.72 -9.95
CA GLY A 63 -1.89 -18.45 -10.06
C GLY A 63 -2.18 -19.88 -10.52
N VAL A 64 -1.80 -20.19 -11.75
CA VAL A 64 -1.81 -21.55 -12.27
C VAL A 64 -0.72 -22.29 -11.51
N LEU A 65 -1.10 -23.08 -10.51
CA LEU A 65 -0.25 -24.16 -10.02
C LEU A 65 -0.10 -25.16 -11.17
N PRO A 66 1.11 -25.59 -11.54
CA PRO A 66 1.29 -26.55 -12.61
C PRO A 66 0.77 -27.90 -12.13
N ILE A 67 -0.40 -28.30 -12.64
CA ILE A 67 -0.82 -29.70 -12.65
C ILE A 67 0.17 -30.42 -13.58
N MET A 68 1.25 -30.98 -13.01
CA MET A 68 2.04 -32.00 -13.69
C MET A 68 1.17 -33.25 -13.83
N THR A 69 0.55 -33.35 -15.00
CA THR A 69 0.05 -34.59 -15.60
C THR A 69 1.18 -35.63 -15.67
N LEU A 70 1.07 -36.71 -14.91
CA LEU A 70 1.92 -37.89 -15.07
C LEU A 70 1.11 -39.09 -15.58
N HIS A 71 1.10 -39.17 -16.91
CA HIS A 71 1.05 -40.34 -17.79
C HIS A 71 0.41 -41.65 -17.30
N ASN A 72 -0.73 -41.92 -17.93
CA ASN A 72 -1.38 -43.21 -18.12
C ASN A 72 -0.42 -44.27 -18.71
N ARG A 73 -0.18 -45.37 -17.98
CA ARG A 73 0.32 -46.63 -18.54
C ARG A 73 -0.65 -47.73 -18.14
N VAL A 74 -1.52 -48.06 -19.09
CA VAL A 74 -2.43 -49.20 -19.05
C VAL A 74 -1.62 -50.49 -18.94
N ARG A 75 -1.92 -51.32 -17.93
CA ARG A 75 -1.72 -52.76 -18.03
C ARG A 75 -2.84 -53.46 -17.26
N SER A 76 -3.69 -54.09 -18.04
CA SER A 76 -4.86 -54.86 -17.67
C SER A 76 -4.51 -56.17 -16.96
N LEU A 77 -5.24 -56.47 -15.89
CA LEU A 77 -5.80 -57.76 -15.44
C LEU A 77 -5.79 -57.83 -13.91
N SER A 78 -6.97 -57.77 -13.28
CA SER A 78 -7.54 -58.91 -12.52
C SER A 78 -8.74 -58.44 -11.69
N VAL A 79 -9.83 -59.17 -11.90
CA VAL A 79 -11.11 -59.16 -11.18
C VAL A 79 -10.87 -59.54 -9.71
N LEU A 80 -11.58 -58.90 -8.77
CA LEU A 80 -12.40 -59.52 -7.70
C LEU A 80 -12.85 -58.48 -6.63
N LEU A 81 -14.17 -58.46 -6.44
CA LEU A 81 -14.98 -58.01 -5.29
C LEU A 81 -14.34 -57.20 -4.14
N ALA A 82 -14.88 -56.00 -3.90
CA ALA A 82 -15.42 -55.61 -2.58
C ALA A 82 -16.30 -54.35 -2.73
N ALA A 83 -17.60 -54.51 -2.45
CA ALA A 83 -18.54 -53.43 -2.31
C ALA A 83 -18.25 -52.64 -1.03
N SER A 84 -17.81 -51.40 -1.16
CA SER A 84 -17.76 -50.42 -0.07
C SER A 84 -18.22 -49.07 -0.59
N ALA A 85 -19.31 -48.59 0.00
CA ALA A 85 -20.05 -47.39 -0.37
C ALA A 85 -19.17 -46.13 -0.36
N VAL A 86 -18.95 -45.55 -1.54
CA VAL A 86 -18.59 -44.13 -1.66
C VAL A 86 -19.89 -43.36 -1.86
N PHE A 87 -20.53 -43.01 -0.75
CA PHE A 87 -21.39 -41.83 -0.72
C PHE A 87 -20.46 -40.63 -0.93
N ALA A 88 -20.29 -40.22 -2.18
CA ALA A 88 -19.81 -38.90 -2.50
C ALA A 88 -20.87 -37.91 -1.99
N PHE A 89 -20.73 -37.47 -0.73
CA PHE A 89 -21.43 -36.30 -0.24
C PHE A 89 -20.97 -35.13 -1.11
N SER A 90 -21.83 -34.78 -2.06
CA SER A 90 -21.88 -33.43 -2.61
C SER A 90 -22.13 -32.52 -1.41
N SER A 91 -21.10 -31.85 -0.90
CA SER A 91 -21.29 -30.89 0.18
C SER A 91 -22.30 -29.85 -0.30
N PRO A 92 -23.45 -29.66 0.39
CA PRO A 92 -24.32 -28.56 0.07
C PRO A 92 -23.51 -27.27 0.30
N ALA A 93 -23.50 -26.40 -0.70
CA ALA A 93 -23.08 -25.02 -0.51
C ALA A 93 -23.94 -24.44 0.61
N PHE A 94 -23.33 -24.17 1.78
CA PHE A 94 -24.05 -23.65 2.93
C PHE A 94 -24.47 -22.20 2.65
N SER A 95 -25.67 -22.03 2.10
CA SER A 95 -26.51 -20.88 2.39
C SER A 95 -27.23 -21.16 3.71
N GLN A 96 -26.47 -21.21 4.81
CA GLN A 96 -27.05 -21.18 6.15
C GLN A 96 -27.36 -19.72 6.44
N ASP A 97 -28.63 -19.40 6.71
CA ASP A 97 -29.00 -18.10 7.24
C ASP A 97 -28.14 -17.81 8.48
N VAL A 98 -27.55 -16.62 8.54
CA VAL A 98 -26.71 -16.23 9.67
C VAL A 98 -27.57 -16.24 10.94
N THR A 99 -27.22 -17.10 11.89
CA THR A 99 -27.96 -17.21 13.16
C THR A 99 -27.75 -15.98 14.04
N ASP A 100 -28.64 -15.76 15.00
CA ASP A 100 -28.49 -14.69 15.98
C ASP A 100 -27.21 -14.84 16.83
N SER A 101 -26.80 -16.08 17.13
CA SER A 101 -25.55 -16.38 17.83
C SER A 101 -24.34 -15.95 17.01
N HIS A 102 -24.35 -16.25 15.71
CA HIS A 102 -23.29 -15.91 14.79
C HIS A 102 -23.18 -14.39 14.58
N LEU A 103 -24.32 -13.69 14.43
CA LEU A 103 -24.35 -12.23 14.40
C LEU A 103 -23.85 -11.60 15.70
N LYS A 104 -24.16 -12.19 16.85
CA LYS A 104 -23.67 -11.71 18.15
C LYS A 104 -22.15 -11.86 18.24
N ALA A 105 -21.60 -13.00 17.84
CA ALA A 105 -20.16 -13.22 17.78
C ALA A 105 -19.49 -12.24 16.81
N ALA A 106 -20.10 -11.98 15.66
CA ALA A 106 -19.61 -11.00 14.69
C ALA A 106 -19.56 -9.58 15.25
N ARG A 107 -20.63 -9.12 15.90
CA ARG A 107 -20.63 -7.80 16.59
C ARG A 107 -19.54 -7.72 17.65
N ALA A 108 -19.36 -8.77 18.45
CA ALA A 108 -18.32 -8.79 19.47
C ALA A 108 -16.92 -8.68 18.86
N ALA A 109 -16.66 -9.36 17.74
CA ALA A 109 -15.39 -9.28 17.02
C ALA A 109 -15.15 -7.89 16.43
N VAL A 110 -16.15 -7.31 15.73
CA VAL A 110 -16.09 -5.96 15.15
C VAL A 110 -15.78 -4.91 16.21
N ALA A 111 -16.46 -4.98 17.37
CA ALA A 111 -16.22 -4.08 18.48
C ALA A 111 -14.82 -4.26 19.09
N ALA A 112 -14.36 -5.51 19.26
CA ALA A 112 -13.06 -5.79 19.87
C ALA A 112 -11.87 -5.29 19.04
N ILE A 113 -12.01 -5.21 17.71
CA ILE A 113 -10.95 -4.75 16.80
C ILE A 113 -11.11 -3.31 16.34
N HIS A 114 -12.12 -2.58 16.84
CA HIS A 114 -12.40 -1.20 16.45
C HIS A 114 -12.62 -1.04 14.94
N ALA A 115 -13.25 -2.03 14.30
CA ALA A 115 -13.38 -2.08 12.84
C ALA A 115 -14.25 -0.95 12.26
N THR A 116 -15.07 -0.31 13.09
CA THR A 116 -16.01 0.74 12.65
C THR A 116 -15.71 2.12 13.24
N ASP A 117 -14.77 2.25 14.18
CA ASP A 117 -14.37 3.51 14.79
C ASP A 117 -13.96 4.60 13.77
N PRO A 118 -13.27 4.30 12.65
CA PRO A 118 -12.96 5.31 11.63
C PRO A 118 -14.20 5.99 11.03
N PHE A 119 -15.38 5.35 11.10
CA PHE A 119 -16.63 5.87 10.56
C PHE A 119 -17.38 6.81 11.50
N ASP A 120 -16.95 6.94 12.76
CA ASP A 120 -17.62 7.80 13.74
C ASP A 120 -17.59 9.29 13.35
N ASN A 121 -16.63 9.68 12.50
CA ASN A 121 -16.50 11.04 12.00
C ASN A 121 -17.41 11.38 10.81
N ILE A 122 -18.10 10.41 10.21
CA ILE A 122 -18.93 10.65 9.01
C ILE A 122 -20.02 11.68 9.29
N LEU A 123 -20.78 11.49 10.37
CA LEU A 123 -21.91 12.36 10.69
C LEU A 123 -21.46 13.78 11.10
N PRO A 124 -20.46 13.97 11.99
CA PRO A 124 -19.90 15.28 12.26
C PRO A 124 -19.37 16.01 11.01
N GLN A 125 -18.67 15.30 10.12
CA GLN A 125 -18.14 15.90 8.88
C GLN A 125 -19.26 16.32 7.92
N ALA A 126 -20.28 15.48 7.75
CA ALA A 126 -21.45 15.80 6.94
C ALA A 126 -22.23 17.01 7.50
N ALA A 127 -22.37 17.09 8.82
CA ALA A 127 -23.00 18.21 9.51
C ALA A 127 -22.22 19.52 9.28
N ALA A 128 -20.90 19.50 9.49
CA ALA A 128 -20.03 20.67 9.28
C ALA A 128 -20.01 21.14 7.81
N ALA A 129 -20.00 20.21 6.86
CA ALA A 129 -20.07 20.53 5.44
C ALA A 129 -21.39 21.22 5.08
N LEU A 130 -22.51 20.70 5.59
CA LEU A 130 -23.83 21.30 5.38
C LEU A 130 -23.94 22.68 6.04
N GLU A 131 -23.38 22.84 7.24
CA GLU A 131 -23.36 24.10 7.98
C GLU A 131 -22.62 25.19 7.19
N SER A 132 -21.39 24.90 6.75
CA SER A 132 -20.61 25.82 5.93
C SER A 132 -21.38 26.23 4.66
N GLN A 133 -22.02 25.28 3.98
CA GLN A 133 -22.80 25.55 2.77
C GLN A 133 -24.00 26.46 3.05
N LEU A 134 -24.71 26.25 4.16
CA LEU A 134 -25.90 27.05 4.49
C LEU A 134 -25.54 28.44 4.99
N ILE A 135 -24.47 28.59 5.76
CA ILE A 135 -23.97 29.90 6.23
C ILE A 135 -23.50 30.74 5.04
N GLN A 136 -22.78 30.15 4.08
CA GLN A 136 -22.37 30.88 2.87
C GLN A 136 -23.56 31.44 2.09
N LYS A 137 -24.68 30.70 2.04
CA LYS A 137 -25.91 31.13 1.34
C LYS A 137 -26.75 32.11 2.15
N ASN A 138 -26.74 31.98 3.48
CA ASN A 138 -27.57 32.78 4.39
C ASN A 138 -26.74 33.24 5.60
N PRO A 139 -25.84 34.23 5.44
CA PRO A 139 -24.93 34.65 6.50
C PRO A 139 -25.64 35.21 7.74
N ASP A 140 -26.82 35.80 7.54
CA ASP A 140 -27.70 36.35 8.59
C ASP A 140 -28.33 35.27 9.48
N MET A 141 -28.39 34.02 9.02
CA MET A 141 -29.01 32.90 9.74
C MET A 141 -28.00 32.01 10.47
N GLN A 142 -26.73 32.42 10.59
CA GLN A 142 -25.63 31.58 11.09
C GLN A 142 -25.95 30.87 12.42
N GLU A 143 -26.44 31.60 13.43
CA GLU A 143 -26.74 31.03 14.74
C GLU A 143 -27.86 29.97 14.66
N LEU A 144 -28.93 30.27 13.92
CA LEU A 144 -30.04 29.34 13.74
C LEU A 144 -29.62 28.09 12.96
N ILE A 145 -28.78 28.24 11.93
CA ILE A 145 -28.23 27.13 11.14
C ILE A 145 -27.41 26.20 12.04
N GLY A 146 -26.44 26.73 12.79
CA GLY A 146 -25.56 25.92 13.64
C GLY A 146 -26.34 25.17 14.72
N LYS A 147 -27.29 25.84 15.37
CA LYS A 147 -28.19 25.19 16.34
C LYS A 147 -29.01 24.07 15.71
N THR A 148 -29.66 24.35 14.57
CA THR A 148 -30.54 23.38 13.91
C THR A 148 -29.75 22.15 13.45
N ILE A 149 -28.60 22.35 12.82
CA ILE A 149 -27.75 21.24 12.34
C ILE A 149 -27.28 20.38 13.51
N SER A 150 -26.81 21.01 14.59
CA SER A 150 -26.37 20.29 15.79
C SER A 150 -27.49 19.42 16.37
N GLU A 151 -28.70 19.99 16.54
CA GLU A 151 -29.87 19.25 17.03
C GLU A 151 -30.25 18.07 16.13
N LYS A 152 -30.24 18.27 14.80
CA LYS A 152 -30.57 17.19 13.84
C LYS A 152 -29.47 16.13 13.75
N ALA A 153 -28.21 16.52 13.82
CA ALA A 153 -27.09 15.59 13.84
C ALA A 153 -27.16 14.69 15.08
N LEU A 154 -27.43 15.25 16.27
CA LEU A 154 -27.64 14.46 17.49
C LEU A 154 -28.79 13.47 17.34
N ALA A 155 -29.90 13.86 16.72
CA ALA A 155 -31.03 12.96 16.48
C ALA A 155 -30.67 11.80 15.52
N LEU A 156 -29.75 12.02 14.58
CA LEU A 156 -29.29 11.01 13.61
C LEU A 156 -28.22 10.08 14.17
N ALA A 157 -27.61 10.38 15.31
CA ALA A 157 -26.53 9.57 15.89
C ALA A 157 -26.95 8.10 16.13
N SER A 158 -28.22 7.85 16.42
CA SER A 158 -28.78 6.49 16.60
C SER A 158 -28.65 5.60 15.35
N ARG A 159 -28.56 6.20 14.14
CA ARG A 159 -28.35 5.47 12.89
C ARG A 159 -26.99 4.78 12.80
N ARG A 160 -26.08 5.06 13.74
CA ARG A 160 -24.82 4.33 13.88
C ARG A 160 -25.03 2.81 14.03
N ALA A 161 -26.16 2.40 14.61
CA ALA A 161 -26.54 0.99 14.74
C ALA A 161 -26.79 0.30 13.40
N ASP A 162 -27.22 1.04 12.37
CA ASP A 162 -27.40 0.49 11.02
C ASP A 162 -26.07 0.02 10.45
N LEU A 163 -25.02 0.83 10.60
CA LEU A 163 -23.66 0.49 10.18
C LEU A 163 -23.10 -0.71 10.94
N GLU A 164 -23.32 -0.78 12.26
CA GLU A 164 -22.90 -1.93 13.07
C GLU A 164 -23.55 -3.23 12.62
N LYS A 165 -24.83 -3.18 12.25
CA LYS A 165 -25.54 -4.35 11.72
C LYS A 165 -24.92 -4.83 10.42
N GLU A 166 -24.65 -3.92 9.49
CA GLU A 166 -24.03 -4.27 8.20
C GLU A 166 -22.59 -4.78 8.37
N ALA A 167 -21.80 -4.17 9.25
CA ALA A 167 -20.46 -4.64 9.57
C ALA A 167 -20.48 -6.07 10.14
N ALA A 168 -21.37 -6.34 11.10
CA ALA A 168 -21.52 -7.69 11.66
C ALA A 168 -21.94 -8.72 10.60
N LEU A 169 -22.85 -8.35 9.70
CA LEU A 169 -23.25 -9.21 8.58
C LEU A 169 -22.07 -9.50 7.63
N ALA A 170 -21.24 -8.51 7.34
CA ALA A 170 -20.04 -8.68 6.52
C ALA A 170 -19.05 -9.66 7.16
N TYR A 171 -18.82 -9.54 8.47
CA TYR A 171 -17.94 -10.44 9.22
C TYR A 171 -18.50 -11.86 9.32
N ALA A 172 -19.80 -12.01 9.62
CA ALA A 172 -20.44 -13.32 9.72
C ALA A 172 -20.45 -14.11 8.40
N LYS A 173 -20.42 -13.41 7.25
CA LYS A 173 -20.30 -14.04 5.92
C LYS A 173 -18.91 -14.62 5.64
N VAL A 174 -17.87 -14.12 6.30
CA VAL A 174 -16.47 -14.46 6.01
C VAL A 174 -15.90 -15.42 7.05
N PHE A 175 -16.28 -15.25 8.32
CA PHE A 175 -15.73 -15.99 9.43
C PHE A 175 -16.80 -16.85 10.10
N SER A 176 -16.42 -18.05 10.53
CA SER A 176 -17.26 -18.90 11.38
C SER A 176 -17.50 -18.27 12.75
N GLU A 177 -18.57 -18.68 13.43
CA GLU A 177 -18.90 -18.21 14.78
C GLU A 177 -17.73 -18.44 15.77
N LYS A 178 -17.03 -19.56 15.64
CA LYS A 178 -15.85 -19.86 16.46
C LYS A 178 -14.70 -18.89 16.21
N GLU A 179 -14.35 -18.63 14.95
CA GLU A 179 -13.27 -17.70 14.60
C GLU A 179 -13.58 -16.28 15.10
N LEU A 180 -14.83 -15.83 14.96
CA LEU A 180 -15.26 -14.53 15.49
C LEU A 180 -15.13 -14.46 17.01
N THR A 181 -15.49 -15.53 17.71
CA THR A 181 -15.34 -15.62 19.17
C THR A 181 -13.88 -15.60 19.58
N ASP A 182 -13.01 -16.32 18.86
CA ASP A 182 -11.57 -16.36 19.12
C ASP A 182 -10.93 -14.97 18.89
N ILE A 183 -11.31 -14.27 17.80
CA ILE A 183 -10.88 -12.89 17.51
C ILE A 183 -11.29 -11.96 18.65
N ALA A 184 -12.57 -11.98 19.04
CA ALA A 184 -13.08 -11.15 20.12
C ALA A 184 -12.35 -11.44 21.43
N THR A 185 -12.06 -12.70 21.73
CA THR A 185 -11.35 -13.12 22.94
C THR A 185 -9.92 -12.60 22.95
N PHE A 186 -9.18 -12.76 21.85
CA PHE A 186 -7.79 -12.30 21.76
C PHE A 186 -7.69 -10.78 21.92
N TYR A 187 -8.46 -10.01 21.15
CA TYR A 187 -8.37 -8.55 21.19
C TYR A 187 -8.93 -7.92 22.47
N ASN A 188 -9.76 -8.65 23.23
CA ASN A 188 -10.18 -8.22 24.57
C ASN A 188 -9.15 -8.50 25.68
N SER A 189 -8.14 -9.35 25.43
CA SER A 189 -7.05 -9.60 26.38
C SER A 189 -6.14 -8.38 26.56
N ASP A 190 -5.41 -8.30 27.67
CA ASP A 190 -4.47 -7.19 27.94
C ASP A 190 -3.42 -7.05 26.82
N SER A 191 -2.90 -8.19 26.32
CA SER A 191 -1.96 -8.20 25.20
C SER A 191 -2.60 -7.75 23.88
N GLY A 192 -3.84 -8.16 23.62
CA GLY A 192 -4.58 -7.77 22.42
C GLY A 192 -4.88 -6.27 22.38
N LYS A 193 -5.35 -5.71 23.49
CA LYS A 193 -5.56 -4.26 23.64
C LYS A 193 -4.25 -3.49 23.49
N LYS A 194 -3.19 -3.93 24.17
CA LYS A 194 -1.87 -3.31 24.04
C LYS A 194 -1.35 -3.35 22.61
N LEU A 195 -1.62 -4.42 21.86
CA LEU A 195 -1.26 -4.51 20.45
C LEU A 195 -2.01 -3.48 19.60
N LEU A 196 -3.32 -3.30 19.83
CA LEU A 196 -4.11 -2.28 19.13
C LEU A 196 -3.62 -0.87 19.44
N ASP A 197 -3.39 -0.57 20.73
CA ASP A 197 -2.97 0.77 21.17
C ASP A 197 -1.54 1.11 20.74
N SER A 198 -0.61 0.15 20.90
CA SER A 198 0.82 0.39 20.69
C SER A 198 1.30 0.03 19.29
N GLY A 199 0.52 -0.76 18.53
CA GLY A 199 0.86 -1.24 17.19
C GLY A 199 1.25 -0.12 16.22
N PRO A 200 0.51 1.00 16.12
CA PRO A 200 0.88 2.12 15.27
C PRO A 200 2.23 2.76 15.64
N THR A 201 2.54 2.82 16.94
CA THR A 201 3.84 3.34 17.43
C THR A 201 4.97 2.40 17.05
N VAL A 202 4.81 1.10 17.28
CA VAL A 202 5.81 0.09 16.88
C VAL A 202 6.01 0.10 15.36
N THR A 203 4.92 0.21 14.59
CA THR A 203 4.99 0.25 13.12
C THR A 203 5.79 1.45 12.63
N ARG A 204 5.58 2.64 13.21
CA ARG A 204 6.37 3.84 12.89
C ARG A 204 7.86 3.66 13.18
N GLU A 205 8.21 3.02 14.29
CA GLU A 205 9.62 2.73 14.60
C GLU A 205 10.22 1.70 13.62
N LEU A 206 9.45 0.69 13.21
CA LEU A 206 9.87 -0.28 12.21
C LEU A 206 10.12 0.38 10.83
N VAL A 207 9.25 1.30 10.41
CA VAL A 207 9.44 2.05 9.15
C VAL A 207 10.73 2.86 9.21
N LYS A 208 10.97 3.59 10.30
CA LYS A 208 12.22 4.35 10.50
C LYS A 208 13.46 3.45 10.45
N ALA A 209 13.41 2.26 11.04
CA ALA A 209 14.50 1.31 10.98
C ALA A 209 14.74 0.79 9.55
N ALA A 210 13.65 0.52 8.81
CA ALA A 210 13.71 0.09 7.41
C ALA A 210 14.35 1.17 6.53
N ASP A 211 14.03 2.45 6.72
CA ASP A 211 14.63 3.56 5.97
C ASP A 211 16.15 3.63 6.19
N ILE A 212 16.60 3.51 7.44
CA ILE A 212 18.04 3.53 7.77
C ILE A 212 18.75 2.36 7.10
N TRP A 213 18.15 1.16 7.20
CA TRP A 213 18.70 -0.05 6.60
C TRP A 213 18.78 0.03 5.07
N GLN A 214 17.70 0.47 4.41
CA GLN A 214 17.64 0.67 2.96
C GLN A 214 18.70 1.67 2.49
N ASN A 215 18.86 2.79 3.20
CA ASN A 215 19.89 3.77 2.89
C ASN A 215 21.31 3.21 3.07
N GLY A 216 21.51 2.34 4.06
CA GLY A 216 22.76 1.59 4.24
C GLY A 216 23.07 0.70 3.05
N LEU A 217 22.11 -0.14 2.66
CA LEU A 217 22.26 -1.03 1.50
C LEU A 217 22.60 -0.27 0.22
N GLY A 218 21.96 0.87 -0.04
CA GLY A 218 22.25 1.69 -1.21
C GLY A 218 23.70 2.18 -1.24
N ARG A 219 24.23 2.63 -0.10
CA ARG A 219 25.63 3.07 0.01
C ARG A 219 26.60 1.92 -0.20
N ASP A 220 26.36 0.79 0.47
CA ASP A 220 27.25 -0.37 0.42
C ASP A 220 27.30 -0.95 -1.01
N LEU A 221 26.14 -1.04 -1.67
CA LEU A 221 26.06 -1.49 -3.05
C LEU A 221 26.79 -0.54 -4.01
N ALA A 222 26.60 0.77 -3.86
CA ALA A 222 27.29 1.76 -4.69
C ALA A 222 28.80 1.68 -4.52
N GLN A 223 29.29 1.49 -3.29
CA GLN A 223 30.71 1.32 -3.01
C GLN A 223 31.26 0.05 -3.69
N GLN A 224 30.63 -1.11 -3.47
CA GLN A 224 31.11 -2.38 -4.02
C GLN A 224 31.12 -2.40 -5.55
N VAL A 225 30.08 -1.82 -6.17
CA VAL A 225 30.03 -1.67 -7.63
C VAL A 225 31.13 -0.72 -8.11
N GLY A 226 31.32 0.42 -7.43
CA GLY A 226 32.38 1.38 -7.75
C GLY A 226 33.79 0.77 -7.70
N GLU A 227 34.10 0.01 -6.64
CA GLU A 227 35.37 -0.70 -6.48
C GLU A 227 35.59 -1.70 -7.62
N THR A 228 34.56 -2.48 -7.96
CA THR A 228 34.61 -3.47 -9.04
C THR A 228 34.87 -2.81 -10.40
N LEU A 229 34.18 -1.71 -10.69
CA LEU A 229 34.36 -0.97 -11.95
C LEU A 229 35.75 -0.30 -12.03
N ALA A 230 36.24 0.28 -10.94
CA ALA A 230 37.57 0.88 -10.89
C ALA A 230 38.69 -0.15 -11.12
N ALA A 231 38.55 -1.35 -10.54
CA ALA A 231 39.48 -2.46 -10.78
C ALA A 231 39.48 -2.89 -12.25
N ALA A 232 38.30 -3.03 -12.86
CA ALA A 232 38.17 -3.37 -14.27
C ALA A 232 38.75 -2.30 -15.21
N ALA A 233 38.57 -1.01 -14.88
CA ALA A 233 39.13 0.10 -15.64
C ALA A 233 40.67 0.09 -15.62
N LYS A 234 41.28 -0.13 -14.44
CA LYS A 234 42.74 -0.27 -14.31
C LYS A 234 43.28 -1.44 -15.12
N ALA A 235 42.59 -2.57 -15.14
CA ALA A 235 42.98 -3.74 -15.93
C ALA A 235 42.91 -3.51 -17.45
N LYS A 236 42.10 -2.55 -17.91
CA LYS A 236 41.96 -2.17 -19.32
C LYS A 236 42.86 -1.01 -19.77
N ALA A 237 43.57 -0.35 -18.86
CA ALA A 237 44.47 0.75 -19.23
C ALA A 237 45.66 0.22 -20.05
N PRO A 238 46.00 0.81 -21.21
CA PRO A 238 47.19 0.41 -21.98
C PRO A 238 48.45 0.62 -21.14
N ALA A 239 49.42 -0.30 -21.24
CA ALA A 239 50.73 -0.09 -20.66
C ALA A 239 51.34 1.21 -21.21
N ALA A 240 51.68 2.14 -20.32
CA ALA A 240 52.34 3.39 -20.70
C ALA A 240 53.61 3.06 -21.51
N PRO A 241 53.91 3.79 -22.60
CA PRO A 241 55.17 3.59 -23.32
C PRO A 241 56.33 3.82 -22.36
N ALA A 242 57.29 2.90 -22.33
CA ALA A 242 58.50 3.06 -21.56
C ALA A 242 59.19 4.37 -21.97
N ALA A 243 59.39 5.29 -21.01
CA ALA A 243 60.16 6.49 -21.23
C ALA A 243 61.60 6.10 -21.62
N PRO A 244 62.23 6.75 -22.62
CA PRO A 244 63.61 6.48 -22.94
C PRO A 244 64.49 6.87 -21.75
N ALA A 245 65.30 5.93 -21.29
CA ALA A 245 66.36 6.21 -20.34
C ALA A 245 67.48 6.91 -21.10
N ASP A 246 67.56 8.23 -21.02
CA ASP A 246 68.82 8.94 -21.24
C ASP A 246 68.94 10.06 -20.22
N GLY A 247 69.97 9.91 -19.39
CA GLY A 247 70.30 10.84 -18.33
C GLY A 247 71.09 12.02 -18.87
N THR A 248 70.79 13.21 -18.37
CA THR A 248 71.80 14.20 -18.02
C THR A 248 71.15 15.21 -17.09
N ALA A 249 71.62 15.27 -15.85
CA ALA A 249 71.36 16.43 -15.00
C ALA A 249 72.20 17.61 -15.50
N PRO A 250 71.70 18.84 -15.40
CA PRO A 250 72.56 19.97 -15.10
C PRO A 250 72.28 20.51 -13.71
N ALA A 251 73.37 20.85 -13.03
CA ALA A 251 73.43 21.53 -11.76
C ALA A 251 73.07 23.02 -11.87
N ASP A 252 72.67 23.55 -10.71
CA ASP A 252 72.82 24.92 -10.19
C ASP A 252 72.39 26.13 -11.02
N GLY A 253 71.50 26.94 -10.44
CA GLY A 253 71.48 28.39 -10.71
C GLY A 253 70.17 29.12 -10.43
N ALA A 254 70.22 29.98 -9.40
CA ALA A 254 69.38 31.17 -9.16
C ALA A 254 68.05 31.02 -8.38
N ALA A 255 68.05 31.75 -7.26
CA ALA A 255 66.97 31.99 -6.31
C ALA A 255 65.92 33.00 -6.87
N PRO A 256 64.82 33.28 -6.14
CA PRO A 256 63.52 33.64 -6.69
C PRO A 256 63.38 35.13 -7.01
N ALA A 257 62.44 35.46 -7.89
CA ALA A 257 61.91 36.82 -8.00
C ALA A 257 60.39 36.80 -7.82
N ASP A 258 59.97 37.58 -6.84
CA ASP A 258 58.62 37.89 -6.41
C ASP A 258 57.65 38.25 -7.54
N GLY A 259 56.37 37.92 -7.34
CA GLY A 259 55.29 38.34 -8.24
C GLY A 259 53.90 37.96 -7.76
N ALA A 260 53.45 38.64 -6.69
CA ALA A 260 52.06 38.99 -6.34
C ALA A 260 50.89 38.05 -6.76
N ALA A 261 50.22 37.50 -5.75
CA ALA A 261 48.77 37.23 -5.80
C ALA A 261 47.97 38.55 -5.56
N PRO A 262 46.64 38.53 -5.52
CA PRO A 262 45.67 38.21 -6.57
C PRO A 262 44.67 39.39 -6.77
N ALA A 263 43.88 39.40 -7.85
CA ALA A 263 42.58 40.09 -7.88
C ALA A 263 41.74 39.65 -9.09
N ASP A 264 40.56 39.10 -8.77
CA ASP A 264 39.24 39.42 -9.34
C ASP A 264 39.14 39.65 -10.87
N ASN A 265 38.32 38.86 -11.56
CA ASN A 265 36.89 39.21 -11.72
C ASN A 265 36.13 38.21 -12.62
N ASN A 266 34.89 37.96 -12.19
CA ASN A 266 33.68 37.55 -12.93
C ASN A 266 33.25 36.08 -12.89
#